data_AF-A0A7J9YLX2-F1
#
_entry.id   AF-A0A7J9YLX2-F1
#
_cell.length_a   1.000
_cell.length_b   1.000
_cell.length_c   1.000
_cell.angle_alpha   90.00
_cell.angle_beta   90.00
_cell.angle_gamma   90.00
#
_symmetry.space_group_name_H-M   'P 1'
#
loop_
_entity.id
_entity.type
_entity.pdbx_description
1 polymer ?
#
loop_
_entity_poly.entity_id
_entity_poly.type
_entity_poly.pdbx_seq_one_letter_code
_entity_poly.pdbx_strand_id
1 'polypeptide(L)'
;MLSRTDALAAGRALGLAMPPWVRSAADVPGLHWPWTSAIGAGLLTIDGKRVKPGPLPASWDAVGGEQLLGCWLLAFARVLATVFPDDGDGAQSLEIGRLALTVLATDPAPTGPDLNDAIRHAILYSDPRLYQTFDYGHGTREPAEVALDLLTAFGAVTAGGAQHRITPLGRWAVQQIGVRVRDLLNHAPDAQAIGPTCQLKITLRHVRPPCWRRIQLPSSATLGDLHMIIQVAFDWDDDHLHAFTIGRRQYGDPYFDAEYDEQDITLAEVFAHTRKPITYTYDFGDDWRHDIVLEQVTDADPDIPYSVCVAGRGDAPTEDTQDDWITFDRPVINTRLAGLAQHDPHVDQLLSDDIETILTDAYGDAEELTAFLTVLEEEIDFPVPAMLLGNPIVVTGMTADDATGELRVCSKPQQHRGTVAFADLEFPVGTVEAWLHAAYLTYLGRPTPTPTRPATWTGLSRWVTP
;
A
#
# COMPACT_ATOMS: atom_id res chain seq x y z
N MET A 1 -21.06 -18.47 16.01
CA MET A 1 -21.84 -17.61 16.94
C MET A 1 -21.66 -18.15 18.35
N LEU A 2 -21.49 -17.26 19.34
CA LEU A 2 -21.49 -17.67 20.75
C LEU A 2 -22.81 -18.37 21.09
N SER A 3 -22.73 -19.44 21.89
CA SER A 3 -23.93 -20.03 22.45
C SER A 3 -24.62 -19.00 23.35
N ARG A 4 -25.93 -19.18 23.59
CA ARG A 4 -26.67 -18.34 24.55
C ARG A 4 -25.97 -18.24 25.91
N THR A 5 -25.37 -19.35 26.37
CA THR A 5 -24.65 -19.40 27.65
C THR A 5 -23.42 -18.49 27.64
N ASP A 6 -22.67 -18.47 26.54
CA ASP A 6 -21.44 -17.68 26.43
C ASP A 6 -21.74 -16.19 26.24
N ALA A 7 -22.78 -15.84 25.47
CA ALA A 7 -23.22 -14.44 25.31
C ALA A 7 -23.65 -13.81 26.64
N LEU A 8 -24.35 -14.57 27.50
CA LEU A 8 -24.73 -14.15 28.86
C LEU A 8 -23.52 -14.02 29.80
N ALA A 9 -22.50 -14.86 29.64
CA ALA A 9 -21.26 -14.73 30.39
C ALA A 9 -20.47 -13.48 29.98
N ALA A 10 -20.30 -13.24 28.67
CA ALA A 10 -19.58 -12.09 28.12
C ALA A 10 -20.22 -10.76 28.50
N GLY A 11 -21.54 -10.63 28.36
CA GLY A 11 -22.23 -9.40 28.73
C GLY A 11 -22.12 -9.05 30.22
N ARG A 12 -22.15 -10.05 31.11
CA ARG A 12 -21.91 -9.81 32.55
C ARG A 12 -20.49 -9.37 32.85
N ALA A 13 -19.49 -9.94 32.16
CA ALA A 13 -18.09 -9.56 32.32
C ALA A 13 -17.83 -8.11 31.89
N LEU A 14 -18.57 -7.62 30.89
CA LEU A 14 -18.49 -6.24 30.39
C LEU A 14 -19.47 -5.27 31.08
N GLY A 15 -20.19 -5.72 32.11
CA GLY A 15 -21.17 -4.89 32.82
C GLY A 15 -22.38 -4.47 31.98
N LEU A 16 -22.64 -5.16 30.86
CA LEU A 16 -23.74 -4.87 29.96
C LEU A 16 -25.06 -5.44 30.48
N ALA A 17 -26.15 -4.70 30.26
CA ALA A 17 -27.49 -5.18 30.55
C ALA A 17 -27.91 -6.25 29.52
N MET A 18 -28.25 -7.46 29.99
CA MET A 18 -28.58 -8.58 29.11
C MET A 18 -30.09 -8.77 28.92
N PRO A 19 -30.61 -8.70 27.68
CA PRO A 19 -32.01 -8.99 27.40
C PRO A 19 -32.40 -10.44 27.78
N PRO A 20 -33.63 -10.70 28.26
CA PRO A 20 -34.04 -12.04 28.71
C PRO A 20 -34.15 -13.07 27.57
N TRP A 21 -34.32 -12.58 26.33
CA TRP A 21 -34.54 -13.38 25.13
C TRP A 21 -33.28 -13.59 24.27
N VAL A 22 -32.09 -13.23 24.77
CA VAL A 22 -30.81 -13.43 24.05
C VAL A 22 -30.71 -14.87 23.54
N ARG A 23 -30.62 -15.02 22.23
CA ARG A 23 -30.40 -16.30 21.53
C ARG A 23 -28.94 -16.41 21.11
N SER A 24 -28.32 -15.27 20.78
CA SER A 24 -26.91 -15.15 20.38
C SER A 24 -26.35 -13.76 20.72
N ALA A 25 -25.04 -13.57 20.57
CA ALA A 25 -24.38 -12.28 20.79
C ALA A 25 -24.86 -11.16 19.83
N ALA A 26 -25.39 -11.51 18.66
CA ALA A 26 -25.94 -10.54 17.71
C ALA A 26 -27.13 -9.75 18.28
N ASP A 27 -27.83 -10.31 19.29
CA ASP A 27 -29.00 -9.71 19.94
C ASP A 27 -28.64 -8.57 20.92
N VAL A 28 -27.35 -8.26 21.10
CA VAL A 28 -26.84 -7.30 22.10
C VAL A 28 -25.92 -6.28 21.43
N PRO A 29 -26.42 -5.10 21.01
CA PRO A 29 -25.63 -4.10 20.29
C PRO A 29 -24.39 -3.61 21.05
N GLY A 30 -24.48 -3.49 22.38
CA GLY A 30 -23.33 -3.13 23.22
C GLY A 30 -22.21 -4.18 23.22
N LEU A 31 -22.48 -5.39 22.73
CA LEU A 31 -21.45 -6.39 22.48
C LEU A 31 -20.85 -6.25 21.07
N HIS A 32 -21.44 -5.51 20.12
CA HIS A 32 -20.97 -5.51 18.72
C HIS A 32 -19.56 -4.97 18.58
N TRP A 33 -19.23 -3.78 19.09
CA TRP A 33 -17.85 -3.29 19.03
C TRP A 33 -16.88 -4.18 19.83
N PRO A 34 -17.12 -4.51 21.12
CA PRO A 34 -16.24 -5.44 21.84
C PRO A 34 -16.06 -6.80 21.16
N TRP A 35 -17.10 -7.30 20.49
CA TRP A 35 -17.09 -8.56 19.76
C TRP A 35 -16.30 -8.46 18.45
N THR A 36 -16.56 -7.42 17.66
CA THR A 36 -15.83 -7.13 16.43
C THR A 36 -14.37 -6.81 16.74
N SER A 37 -14.10 -6.09 17.83
CA SER A 37 -12.76 -5.85 18.38
C SER A 37 -12.12 -7.14 18.83
N ALA A 38 -12.82 -8.02 19.56
CA ALA A 38 -12.26 -9.30 19.99
C ALA A 38 -11.97 -10.25 18.82
N ILE A 39 -12.73 -10.17 17.72
CA ILE A 39 -12.42 -10.89 16.48
C ILE A 39 -11.25 -10.23 15.75
N GLY A 40 -11.26 -8.89 15.64
CA GLY A 40 -10.20 -8.13 14.97
C GLY A 40 -8.84 -8.29 15.66
N ALA A 41 -8.82 -8.19 16.98
CA ALA A 41 -7.66 -8.46 17.84
C ALA A 41 -7.32 -9.96 17.95
N GLY A 42 -8.01 -10.84 17.23
CA GLY A 42 -7.73 -12.27 17.24
C GLY A 42 -7.98 -12.98 18.57
N LEU A 43 -8.62 -12.33 19.55
CA LEU A 43 -8.97 -12.92 20.86
C LEU A 43 -9.99 -14.04 20.71
N LEU A 44 -10.75 -14.00 19.62
CA LEU A 44 -11.76 -14.97 19.27
C LEU A 44 -11.61 -15.32 17.79
N THR A 45 -11.61 -16.62 17.50
CA THR A 45 -11.68 -17.14 16.12
C THR A 45 -13.00 -17.86 15.90
N ILE A 46 -13.44 -17.91 14.65
CA ILE A 46 -14.68 -18.58 14.25
C ILE A 46 -14.31 -19.75 13.35
N ASP A 47 -14.54 -20.97 13.85
CA ASP A 47 -14.40 -22.20 13.07
C ASP A 47 -15.79 -22.79 12.80
N GLY A 48 -16.27 -22.61 11.57
CA GLY A 48 -17.63 -22.93 11.17
C GLY A 48 -18.66 -22.21 12.05
N LYS A 49 -19.44 -22.95 12.83
CA LYS A 49 -20.44 -22.36 13.76
C LYS A 49 -19.92 -22.13 15.17
N ARG A 50 -18.71 -22.60 15.50
CA ARG A 50 -18.17 -22.56 16.86
C ARG A 50 -17.18 -21.42 16.99
N VAL A 51 -17.28 -20.73 18.12
CA VAL A 51 -16.30 -19.74 18.53
C VAL A 51 -15.25 -20.49 19.34
N LYS A 52 -14.00 -20.29 18.97
CA LYS A 52 -12.87 -20.78 19.74
C LYS A 52 -12.17 -19.57 20.36
N PRO A 53 -11.59 -19.70 21.56
CA PRO A 53 -10.60 -18.74 21.98
C PRO A 53 -9.54 -18.68 20.88
N GLY A 54 -9.17 -17.48 20.48
CA GLY A 54 -7.98 -17.32 19.67
C GLY A 54 -6.73 -17.70 20.47
N PRO A 55 -5.54 -17.62 19.86
CA PRO A 55 -4.29 -17.80 20.56
C PRO A 55 -4.17 -16.69 21.62
N LEU A 56 -4.67 -16.97 22.82
CA LEU A 56 -4.66 -16.03 23.91
C LEU A 56 -3.42 -16.30 24.77
N PRO A 57 -2.76 -15.23 25.23
CA PRO A 57 -1.68 -15.35 26.20
C PRO A 57 -2.24 -15.90 27.52
N ALA A 58 -1.43 -16.70 28.22
CA ALA A 58 -1.85 -17.35 29.47
C ALA A 58 -2.24 -16.35 30.58
N SER A 59 -1.76 -15.10 30.49
CA SER A 59 -2.24 -13.94 31.25
C SER A 59 -2.01 -12.67 30.44
N TRP A 60 -2.91 -11.70 30.58
CA TRP A 60 -2.75 -10.35 30.01
C TRP A 60 -1.58 -9.58 30.62
N ASP A 61 -1.17 -9.93 31.84
CA ASP A 61 0.02 -9.37 32.49
C ASP A 61 1.33 -9.83 31.82
N ALA A 62 1.26 -10.87 30.98
CA ALA A 62 2.38 -11.40 30.22
C ALA A 62 2.42 -10.88 28.77
N VAL A 63 1.48 -9.99 28.38
CA VAL A 63 1.36 -9.46 27.02
C VAL A 63 2.15 -8.18 26.92
N GLY A 64 3.08 -8.14 25.96
CA GLY A 64 3.89 -6.96 25.67
C GLY A 64 3.02 -5.78 25.19
N GLY A 65 3.56 -4.57 25.35
CA GLY A 65 2.88 -3.34 24.90
C GLY A 65 2.61 -3.34 23.40
N GLU A 66 3.56 -3.82 22.59
CA GLU A 66 3.45 -3.94 21.14
C GLU A 66 2.29 -4.84 20.72
N GLN A 67 2.18 -6.00 21.35
CA GLN A 67 1.16 -6.99 21.04
C GLN A 67 -0.24 -6.47 21.42
N LEU A 68 -0.33 -5.73 22.54
CA LEU A 68 -1.55 -5.02 22.92
C LEU A 68 -1.92 -3.95 21.90
N LEU A 69 -0.94 -3.26 21.33
CA LEU A 69 -1.13 -2.20 20.36
C LEU A 69 -1.49 -2.76 18.98
N GLY A 70 -0.84 -3.82 18.49
CA GLY A 70 -1.25 -4.54 17.28
C GLY A 70 -2.69 -5.07 17.38
N CYS A 71 -3.02 -5.71 18.52
CA CYS A 71 -4.39 -6.10 18.84
C CYS A 71 -5.36 -4.91 18.80
N TRP A 72 -4.94 -3.77 19.34
CA TRP A 72 -5.72 -2.53 19.30
C TRP A 72 -5.93 -2.05 17.86
N LEU A 73 -4.90 -2.07 17.01
CA LEU A 73 -4.96 -1.57 15.63
C LEU A 73 -5.87 -2.44 14.77
N LEU A 74 -5.74 -3.77 14.87
CA LEU A 74 -6.61 -4.70 14.16
C LEU A 74 -8.06 -4.62 14.64
N ALA A 75 -8.26 -4.47 15.96
CA ALA A 75 -9.59 -4.21 16.51
C ALA A 75 -10.16 -2.87 16.01
N PHE A 76 -9.33 -1.83 15.94
CA PHE A 76 -9.70 -0.50 15.51
C PHE A 76 -10.09 -0.49 14.04
N ALA A 77 -9.21 -1.00 13.17
CA ALA A 77 -9.42 -1.19 11.74
C ALA A 77 -10.73 -1.92 11.45
N ARG A 78 -10.95 -3.04 12.13
CA ARG A 78 -12.13 -3.88 11.90
C ARG A 78 -13.41 -3.22 12.38
N VAL A 79 -13.39 -2.45 13.46
CA VAL A 79 -14.56 -1.69 13.90
C VAL A 79 -14.80 -0.48 12.98
N LEU A 80 -13.74 0.21 12.54
CA LEU A 80 -13.82 1.34 11.62
C LEU A 80 -14.41 0.95 10.27
N ALA A 81 -14.02 -0.20 9.71
CA ALA A 81 -14.60 -0.76 8.49
C ALA A 81 -16.10 -1.12 8.63
N THR A 82 -16.58 -1.40 9.86
CA THR A 82 -18.03 -1.58 10.08
C THR A 82 -18.81 -0.27 10.19
N VAL A 83 -18.10 0.85 10.37
CA VAL A 83 -18.68 2.20 10.43
C VAL A 83 -18.82 2.80 9.03
N PHE A 84 -17.91 2.47 8.10
CA PHE A 84 -17.91 2.93 6.69
C PHE A 84 -18.00 1.73 5.72
N PRO A 85 -19.20 1.17 5.51
CA PRO A 85 -19.36 -0.19 4.96
C PRO A 85 -19.16 -0.36 3.43
N ASP A 86 -19.01 0.72 2.64
CA ASP A 86 -18.87 0.65 1.17
C ASP A 86 -17.42 0.51 0.67
N ASP A 87 -16.50 0.19 1.58
CA ASP A 87 -15.05 0.29 1.38
C ASP A 87 -14.35 -1.05 1.02
N GLY A 88 -15.04 -2.04 0.44
CA GLY A 88 -14.38 -3.28 -0.03
C GLY A 88 -13.52 -4.00 1.04
N ASP A 89 -12.21 -3.70 1.07
CA ASP A 89 -11.19 -4.24 1.99
C ASP A 89 -10.96 -3.44 3.29
N GLY A 90 -11.55 -2.25 3.45
CA GLY A 90 -11.40 -1.41 4.65
C GLY A 90 -10.29 -0.35 4.57
N ALA A 91 -9.61 -0.22 3.42
CA ALA A 91 -8.50 0.71 3.23
C ALA A 91 -8.91 2.18 3.33
N GLN A 92 -10.04 2.56 2.73
CA GLN A 92 -10.50 3.96 2.71
C GLN A 92 -10.99 4.40 4.09
N SER A 93 -11.66 3.52 4.82
CA SER A 93 -12.13 3.68 6.20
C SER A 93 -10.96 3.95 7.13
N LEU A 94 -9.89 3.17 6.96
CA LEU A 94 -8.63 3.35 7.65
C LEU A 94 -8.00 4.70 7.33
N GLU A 95 -7.88 5.05 6.06
CA GLU A 95 -7.30 6.32 5.65
C GLU A 95 -8.12 7.53 6.16
N ILE A 96 -9.45 7.43 6.16
CA ILE A 96 -10.36 8.40 6.78
C ILE A 96 -10.06 8.54 8.28
N GLY A 97 -9.90 7.43 9.00
CA GLY A 97 -9.53 7.44 10.42
C GLY A 97 -8.17 8.10 10.68
N ARG A 98 -7.19 7.86 9.81
CA ARG A 98 -5.86 8.48 9.87
C ARG A 98 -5.91 9.98 9.63
N LEU A 99 -6.64 10.42 8.62
CA LEU A 99 -6.81 11.84 8.30
C LEU A 99 -7.56 12.56 9.41
N ALA A 100 -8.57 11.93 10.00
CA ALA A 100 -9.28 12.46 11.17
C ALA A 100 -8.34 12.68 12.38
N LEU A 101 -7.49 11.70 12.68
CA LEU A 101 -6.48 11.83 13.73
C LEU A 101 -5.41 12.87 13.38
N THR A 102 -5.01 13.00 12.11
CA THR A 102 -4.04 14.01 11.65
C THR A 102 -4.59 15.43 11.85
N VAL A 103 -5.87 15.65 11.54
CA VAL A 103 -6.55 16.92 11.81
C VAL A 103 -6.62 17.22 13.31
N LEU A 104 -6.93 16.22 14.13
CA LEU A 104 -6.97 16.35 15.59
C LEU A 104 -5.58 16.52 16.25
N ALA A 105 -4.50 16.31 15.49
CA ALA A 105 -3.12 16.56 15.93
C ALA A 105 -2.65 18.00 15.68
N THR A 106 -3.43 18.81 14.95
CA THR A 106 -3.13 20.24 14.75
C THR A 106 -3.29 21.04 16.05
N ASP A 107 -2.54 22.14 16.18
CA ASP A 107 -2.62 23.03 17.33
C ASP A 107 -3.02 24.45 16.90
N PRO A 108 -4.23 24.94 17.25
CA PRO A 108 -5.26 24.25 18.03
C PRO A 108 -6.10 23.27 17.20
N ALA A 109 -6.54 22.18 17.84
CA ALA A 109 -7.40 21.19 17.19
C ALA A 109 -8.81 21.77 16.90
N PRO A 110 -9.36 21.59 15.69
CA PRO A 110 -10.72 22.02 15.34
C PRO A 110 -11.81 21.32 16.17
N THR A 111 -12.98 21.94 16.32
CA THR A 111 -14.12 21.38 17.08
C THR A 111 -15.46 21.65 16.40
N GLY A 112 -16.46 20.79 16.61
CA GLY A 112 -17.82 21.00 16.08
C GLY A 112 -17.84 20.99 14.54
N PRO A 113 -18.56 21.91 13.88
CA PRO A 113 -18.61 21.98 12.42
C PRO A 113 -17.24 22.14 11.75
N ASP A 114 -16.34 22.92 12.36
CA ASP A 114 -14.99 23.17 11.84
C ASP A 114 -14.13 21.89 11.80
N LEU A 115 -14.40 20.92 12.69
CA LEU A 115 -13.73 19.62 12.65
C LEU A 115 -14.19 18.78 11.46
N ASN A 116 -15.49 18.79 11.17
CA ASN A 116 -16.04 18.07 10.03
C ASN A 116 -15.48 18.61 8.71
N ASP A 117 -15.45 19.93 8.55
CA ASP A 117 -14.90 20.59 7.36
C ASP A 117 -13.39 20.36 7.22
N ALA A 118 -12.62 20.41 8.31
CA ALA A 118 -11.19 20.13 8.28
C ALA A 118 -10.87 18.68 7.88
N ILE A 119 -11.66 17.70 8.34
CA ILE A 119 -11.52 16.30 7.94
C ILE A 119 -11.91 16.12 6.47
N ARG A 120 -13.02 16.70 6.01
CA ARG A 120 -13.41 16.69 4.58
C ARG A 120 -12.33 17.27 3.68
N HIS A 121 -11.74 18.39 4.08
CA HIS A 121 -10.63 18.99 3.33
C HIS A 121 -9.41 18.07 3.30
N ALA A 122 -9.01 17.48 4.43
CA ALA A 122 -7.89 16.53 4.47
C ALA A 122 -8.12 15.31 3.55
N ILE A 123 -9.36 14.82 3.47
CA ILE A 123 -9.80 13.75 2.58
C ILE A 123 -9.68 14.16 1.10
N LEU A 124 -10.24 15.30 0.72
CA LEU A 124 -10.23 15.80 -0.67
C LEU A 124 -8.82 16.05 -1.22
N TYR A 125 -7.86 16.44 -0.36
CA TYR A 125 -6.46 16.65 -0.76
C TYR A 125 -5.62 15.37 -0.77
N SER A 126 -6.07 14.30 -0.09
CA SER A 126 -5.35 13.02 -0.01
C SER A 126 -5.79 12.07 -1.12
N ASP A 127 -7.09 11.79 -1.23
CA ASP A 127 -7.68 11.01 -2.32
C ASP A 127 -9.18 11.36 -2.42
N PRO A 128 -9.63 11.99 -3.52
CA PRO A 128 -11.03 12.39 -3.71
C PRO A 128 -12.05 11.25 -3.64
N ARG A 129 -11.65 9.99 -3.87
CA ARG A 129 -12.53 8.81 -3.80
C ARG A 129 -13.02 8.55 -2.37
N LEU A 130 -12.20 8.86 -1.37
CA LEU A 130 -12.52 8.73 0.05
C LEU A 130 -13.69 9.61 0.49
N TYR A 131 -13.98 10.69 -0.26
CA TYR A 131 -15.07 11.61 0.05
C TYR A 131 -16.43 10.91 0.02
N GLN A 132 -16.64 9.99 -0.94
CA GLN A 132 -17.90 9.25 -1.03
C GLN A 132 -18.11 8.35 0.18
N THR A 133 -17.06 7.62 0.57
CA THR A 133 -17.06 6.72 1.74
C THR A 133 -17.25 7.47 3.06
N PHE A 134 -16.72 8.69 3.17
CA PHE A 134 -16.87 9.53 4.36
C PHE A 134 -18.25 10.20 4.47
N ASP A 135 -18.82 10.67 3.36
CA ASP A 135 -20.03 11.52 3.36
C ASP A 135 -21.33 10.70 3.19
N TYR A 136 -21.28 9.50 2.59
CA TYR A 136 -22.40 8.55 2.51
C TYR A 136 -22.26 7.44 3.56
N GLY A 137 -22.87 7.60 4.75
CA GLY A 137 -22.83 6.50 5.74
C GLY A 137 -23.63 6.60 7.03
N HIS A 138 -24.13 7.76 7.45
CA HIS A 138 -24.46 7.97 8.88
C HIS A 138 -25.88 8.44 9.23
N GLY A 139 -26.84 8.34 8.29
CA GLY A 139 -28.22 8.71 8.57
C GLY A 139 -28.36 10.18 8.99
N THR A 140 -28.75 10.46 10.25
CA THR A 140 -28.93 11.84 10.77
C THR A 140 -27.76 12.34 11.63
N ARG A 141 -26.70 11.55 11.82
CA ARG A 141 -25.52 11.96 12.59
C ARG A 141 -24.39 12.39 11.65
N GLU A 142 -23.60 13.36 12.07
CA GLU A 142 -22.43 13.80 11.31
C GLU A 142 -21.32 12.73 11.33
N PRO A 143 -20.65 12.43 10.20
CA PRO A 143 -19.60 11.42 10.12
C PRO A 143 -18.45 11.66 11.10
N ALA A 144 -18.01 12.91 11.27
CA ALA A 144 -16.95 13.27 12.20
C ALA A 144 -17.30 12.97 13.67
N GLU A 145 -18.58 13.07 14.06
CA GLU A 145 -19.00 12.70 15.43
C GLU A 145 -18.90 11.20 15.67
N VAL A 146 -19.28 10.39 14.67
CA VAL A 146 -19.20 8.92 14.76
C VAL A 146 -17.74 8.47 14.80
N ALA A 147 -16.88 9.06 13.98
CA ALA A 147 -15.45 8.83 14.01
C ALA A 147 -14.85 9.22 15.38
N LEU A 148 -15.25 10.36 15.94
CA LEU A 148 -14.75 10.84 17.23
C LEU A 148 -15.21 9.97 18.42
N ASP A 149 -16.45 9.48 18.41
CA ASP A 149 -16.95 8.52 19.40
C ASP A 149 -16.11 7.24 19.39
N LEU A 150 -15.82 6.73 18.19
CA LEU A 150 -14.99 5.54 18.00
C LEU A 150 -13.55 5.77 18.47
N LEU A 151 -12.92 6.86 18.03
CA LEU A 151 -11.56 7.25 18.45
C LEU A 151 -11.46 7.44 19.97
N THR A 152 -12.51 7.95 20.60
CA THR A 152 -12.58 8.12 22.05
C THR A 152 -12.78 6.78 22.76
N ALA A 153 -13.66 5.91 22.25
CA ALA A 153 -13.91 4.57 22.80
C ALA A 153 -12.65 3.70 22.75
N PHE A 154 -11.82 3.89 21.73
CA PHE A 154 -10.52 3.24 21.60
C PHE A 154 -9.39 4.00 22.33
N GLY A 155 -9.66 5.17 22.92
CA GLY A 155 -8.66 5.92 23.69
C GLY A 155 -7.59 6.64 22.85
N ALA A 156 -7.76 6.70 21.52
CA ALA A 156 -6.94 7.53 20.63
C ALA A 156 -7.17 9.03 20.86
N VAL A 157 -8.31 9.38 21.45
CA VAL A 157 -8.70 10.74 21.82
C VAL A 157 -9.23 10.77 23.26
N THR A 158 -8.96 11.84 24.00
CA THR A 158 -9.41 11.97 25.40
C THR A 158 -10.93 12.09 25.52
N ALA A 159 -11.53 11.33 26.43
CA ALA A 159 -12.95 11.44 26.78
C ALA A 159 -13.23 12.64 27.72
N GLY A 160 -14.29 13.41 27.44
CA GLY A 160 -14.95 14.25 28.46
C GLY A 160 -14.39 15.65 28.75
N GLY A 161 -13.75 16.33 27.78
CA GLY A 161 -13.32 17.74 27.91
C GLY A 161 -13.95 18.67 26.87
N ALA A 162 -13.91 19.99 27.10
CA ALA A 162 -14.38 21.01 26.12
C ALA A 162 -13.53 21.09 24.84
N GLN A 163 -12.37 20.43 24.82
CA GLN A 163 -11.50 20.27 23.66
C GLN A 163 -11.01 18.83 23.61
N HIS A 164 -11.29 18.14 22.50
CA HIS A 164 -10.76 16.82 22.21
C HIS A 164 -9.26 16.93 21.94
N ARG A 165 -8.46 16.05 22.56
CA ARG A 165 -7.01 16.02 22.35
C ARG A 165 -6.59 14.63 21.91
N ILE A 166 -5.80 14.59 20.85
CA ILE A 166 -5.15 13.36 20.43
C ILE A 166 -4.21 12.86 21.55
N THR A 167 -4.39 11.60 21.94
CA THR A 167 -3.58 10.94 22.96
C THR A 167 -2.25 10.46 22.34
N PRO A 168 -1.28 10.03 23.15
CA PRO A 168 -0.12 9.31 22.61
C PRO A 168 -0.52 8.11 21.73
N LEU A 169 -1.58 7.39 22.11
CA LEU A 169 -2.13 6.27 21.34
C LEU A 169 -2.75 6.72 20.01
N GLY A 170 -3.38 7.90 19.96
CA GLY A 170 -3.87 8.46 18.71
C GLY A 170 -2.74 8.92 17.78
N ARG A 171 -1.70 9.57 18.32
CA ARG A 171 -0.52 9.97 17.53
C ARG A 171 0.21 8.76 16.96
N TRP A 172 0.27 7.70 17.75
CA TRP A 172 0.73 6.40 17.31
C TRP A 172 -0.11 5.87 16.13
N ALA A 173 -1.43 5.82 16.30
CA ALA A 173 -2.33 5.29 15.28
C ALA A 173 -2.23 6.06 13.94
N VAL A 174 -1.98 7.39 13.95
CA VAL A 174 -1.74 8.16 12.72
C VAL A 174 -0.56 7.62 11.91
N GLN A 175 0.54 7.33 12.60
CA GLN A 175 1.76 6.84 11.96
C GLN A 175 1.44 5.49 11.35
N GLN A 176 0.92 4.57 12.16
CA GLN A 176 0.61 3.18 11.79
C GLN A 176 -0.41 2.99 10.67
N ILE A 177 -1.43 3.84 10.58
CA ILE A 177 -2.42 3.68 9.51
C ILE A 177 -1.88 4.20 8.18
N GLY A 178 -1.06 5.27 8.18
CA GLY A 178 -0.46 5.81 6.96
C GLY A 178 0.62 4.91 6.39
N VAL A 179 1.07 3.98 7.23
CA VAL A 179 1.85 2.83 6.88
C VAL A 179 0.89 1.85 6.19
N ARG A 180 -0.13 1.31 6.86
CA ARG A 180 -0.97 0.22 6.31
C ARG A 180 -1.76 0.50 5.02
N VAL A 181 -2.12 1.75 4.74
CA VAL A 181 -2.92 2.11 3.53
C VAL A 181 -2.13 1.94 2.23
N ARG A 182 -0.82 1.98 2.32
CA ARG A 182 0.09 2.18 1.20
C ARG A 182 0.85 0.85 0.94
N ASP A 183 0.60 -0.16 1.79
CA ASP A 183 0.77 -1.63 1.65
C ASP A 183 -0.23 -2.20 0.67
N LEU A 184 -1.49 -1.83 0.87
CA LEU A 184 -2.61 -2.30 0.07
C LEU A 184 -2.53 -1.81 -1.38
N LEU A 185 -1.73 -0.77 -1.64
CA LEU A 185 -1.55 -0.16 -2.94
C LEU A 185 -0.33 -0.70 -3.73
N ASN A 186 0.55 -1.53 -3.13
CA ASN A 186 1.85 -1.93 -3.70
C ASN A 186 2.00 -3.44 -4.05
N HIS A 187 0.92 -4.25 -4.21
CA HIS A 187 1.03 -5.71 -4.47
C HIS A 187 0.36 -6.20 -5.79
N ALA A 188 1.17 -6.66 -6.78
CA ALA A 188 0.91 -7.70 -7.80
C ALA A 188 2.26 -8.25 -8.41
N PRO A 189 2.35 -9.48 -8.98
CA PRO A 189 3.37 -10.51 -8.64
C PRO A 189 4.52 -10.85 -9.64
N ASP A 190 5.56 -11.51 -9.09
CA ASP A 190 6.66 -12.40 -9.57
C ASP A 190 7.52 -12.07 -10.81
N ALA A 191 8.84 -12.25 -10.86
CA ALA A 191 9.79 -13.12 -10.16
C ALA A 191 10.43 -14.32 -10.80
N GLN A 192 10.50 -14.42 -12.12
CA GLN A 192 11.28 -15.51 -12.70
C GLN A 192 11.97 -15.14 -13.99
N ALA A 193 13.27 -15.50 -14.04
CA ALA A 193 14.16 -15.65 -15.19
C ALA A 193 13.97 -14.59 -16.30
N ILE A 194 14.92 -13.66 -16.47
CA ILE A 194 14.85 -12.61 -17.50
C ILE A 194 14.60 -13.26 -18.87
N GLY A 195 13.33 -13.26 -19.28
CA GLY A 195 12.87 -13.82 -20.53
C GLY A 195 13.37 -12.98 -21.70
N PRO A 196 13.16 -13.43 -22.95
CA PRO A 196 13.58 -12.64 -24.10
C PRO A 196 12.97 -11.23 -24.07
N THR A 197 13.74 -10.22 -24.47
CA THR A 197 13.31 -8.82 -24.51
C THR A 197 12.66 -8.52 -25.86
N CYS A 198 11.49 -7.88 -25.83
CA CYS A 198 10.84 -7.33 -27.02
C CYS A 198 11.32 -5.91 -27.27
N GLN A 199 11.75 -5.61 -28.49
CA GLN A 199 11.90 -4.24 -28.97
C GLN A 199 10.66 -3.83 -29.75
N LEU A 200 9.88 -2.94 -29.16
CA LEU A 200 8.67 -2.38 -29.75
C LEU A 200 8.96 -1.00 -30.31
N LYS A 201 8.38 -0.70 -31.47
CA LYS A 201 8.23 0.66 -31.97
C LYS A 201 6.78 1.10 -31.79
N ILE A 202 6.58 2.17 -31.04
CA ILE A 202 5.30 2.76 -30.67
C ILE A 202 5.18 4.10 -31.41
N THR A 203 4.22 4.22 -32.31
CA THR A 203 4.07 5.39 -33.20
C THR A 203 2.71 6.04 -32.99
N LEU A 204 2.68 7.28 -32.55
CA LEU A 204 1.45 8.06 -32.43
C LEU A 204 0.94 8.44 -33.84
N ARG A 205 -0.30 8.04 -34.15
CA ARG A 205 -0.92 8.28 -35.45
C ARG A 205 -1.27 9.75 -35.62
N HIS A 206 -1.36 10.19 -36.87
CA HIS A 206 -1.86 11.50 -37.29
C HIS A 206 -1.10 12.73 -36.77
N VAL A 207 0.00 12.56 -36.01
CA VAL A 207 0.89 13.62 -35.56
C VAL A 207 2.00 13.93 -36.60
N ARG A 208 2.28 15.22 -36.81
CA ARG A 208 3.35 15.70 -37.69
C ARG A 208 4.17 16.81 -37.02
N PRO A 209 5.52 16.71 -36.98
CA PRO A 209 6.36 15.63 -37.51
C PRO A 209 6.12 14.28 -36.80
N PRO A 210 6.51 13.13 -37.40
CA PRO A 210 6.19 11.82 -36.82
C PRO A 210 6.69 11.69 -35.38
N CYS A 211 5.78 11.36 -34.46
CA CYS A 211 6.05 11.11 -33.05
C CYS A 211 6.07 9.59 -32.78
N TRP A 212 7.21 9.09 -32.32
CA TRP A 212 7.38 7.68 -31.98
C TRP A 212 8.44 7.45 -30.91
N ARG A 213 8.33 6.32 -30.23
CA ARG A 213 9.26 5.80 -29.23
C ARG A 213 9.62 4.36 -29.59
N ARG A 214 10.86 3.97 -29.32
CA ARG A 214 11.33 2.59 -29.46
C ARG A 214 11.75 2.13 -28.09
N ILE A 215 10.97 1.22 -27.54
CA ILE A 215 11.09 0.72 -26.19
C ILE A 215 11.53 -0.73 -26.24
N GLN A 216 12.48 -1.09 -25.39
CA GLN A 216 12.80 -2.47 -25.07
C GLN A 216 12.18 -2.80 -23.72
N LEU A 217 11.52 -3.96 -23.59
CA LEU A 217 10.86 -4.43 -22.36
C LEU A 217 10.74 -5.97 -22.36
N PRO A 218 10.51 -6.64 -21.22
CA PRO A 218 10.48 -8.09 -21.15
C PRO A 218 9.29 -8.61 -21.94
N SER A 219 9.45 -9.74 -22.63
CA SER A 219 8.33 -10.37 -23.34
C SER A 219 7.24 -10.89 -22.40
N SER A 220 7.54 -11.03 -21.10
CA SER A 220 6.57 -11.39 -20.06
C SER A 220 5.66 -10.23 -19.64
N ALA A 221 5.98 -8.98 -19.99
CA ALA A 221 5.14 -7.82 -19.63
C ALA A 221 3.70 -8.00 -20.14
N THR A 222 2.72 -7.56 -19.36
CA THR A 222 1.30 -7.56 -19.74
C THR A 222 0.97 -6.39 -20.68
N LEU A 223 -0.25 -6.34 -21.19
CA LEU A 223 -0.71 -5.14 -21.90
C LEU A 223 -0.92 -3.95 -20.96
N GLY A 224 -1.28 -4.20 -19.70
CA GLY A 224 -1.34 -3.17 -18.65
C GLY A 224 0.03 -2.55 -18.35
N ASP A 225 1.10 -3.37 -18.26
CA ASP A 225 2.47 -2.87 -18.12
C ASP A 225 2.86 -1.97 -19.31
N LEU A 226 2.49 -2.40 -20.52
CA LEU A 226 2.76 -1.66 -21.74
C LEU A 226 2.01 -0.32 -21.76
N HIS A 227 0.80 -0.26 -21.21
CA HIS A 227 0.04 0.99 -21.07
C HIS A 227 0.79 2.00 -20.20
N MET A 228 1.24 1.61 -19.00
CA MET A 228 2.03 2.50 -18.12
C MET A 228 3.32 2.98 -18.78
N ILE A 229 4.00 2.08 -19.51
CA ILE A 229 5.20 2.42 -20.29
C ILE A 229 4.88 3.44 -21.40
N ILE A 230 3.72 3.36 -22.04
CA ILE A 230 3.28 4.34 -23.04
C ILE A 230 3.02 5.69 -22.37
N GLN A 231 2.31 5.73 -21.24
CA GLN A 231 2.06 6.99 -20.51
C GLN A 231 3.38 7.71 -20.20
N VAL A 232 4.35 6.99 -19.64
CA VAL A 232 5.66 7.59 -19.32
C VAL A 232 6.47 7.97 -20.56
N ALA A 233 6.42 7.18 -21.63
CA ALA A 233 7.19 7.45 -22.84
C ALA A 233 6.65 8.66 -23.63
N PHE A 234 5.39 9.02 -23.44
CA PHE A 234 4.73 10.17 -24.06
C PHE A 234 4.48 11.33 -23.09
N ASP A 235 4.74 11.15 -21.79
CA ASP A 235 4.57 12.13 -20.70
C ASP A 235 3.10 12.56 -20.51
N TRP A 236 2.25 11.55 -20.34
CA TRP A 236 0.82 11.68 -20.08
C TRP A 236 0.50 11.20 -18.66
N ASP A 237 -0.63 11.68 -18.14
CA ASP A 237 -1.02 11.64 -16.72
C ASP A 237 -2.00 10.50 -16.38
N ASP A 238 -2.44 9.74 -17.40
CA ASP A 238 -3.35 8.59 -17.25
C ASP A 238 -4.78 8.92 -16.77
N ASP A 239 -5.26 10.12 -17.11
CA ASP A 239 -6.58 10.63 -16.71
C ASP A 239 -7.76 10.07 -17.53
N HIS A 240 -7.49 9.34 -18.63
CA HIS A 240 -8.51 8.88 -19.57
C HIS A 240 -8.50 7.37 -19.83
N LEU A 241 -9.63 6.86 -20.36
CA LEU A 241 -9.78 5.46 -20.72
C LEU A 241 -8.88 5.04 -21.90
N HIS A 242 -8.42 3.79 -21.86
CA HIS A 242 -7.65 3.17 -22.93
C HIS A 242 -8.14 1.79 -23.33
N ALA A 243 -7.64 1.32 -24.48
CA ALA A 243 -7.76 -0.07 -24.90
C ALA A 243 -6.72 -0.47 -25.96
N PHE A 244 -6.37 -1.75 -25.97
CA PHE A 244 -5.59 -2.40 -27.01
C PHE A 244 -6.49 -3.19 -27.97
N THR A 245 -6.37 -2.94 -29.27
CA THR A 245 -7.05 -3.72 -30.32
C THR A 245 -6.06 -4.64 -31.01
N ILE A 246 -6.29 -5.95 -30.89
CA ILE A 246 -5.47 -7.02 -31.47
C ILE A 246 -6.33 -7.87 -32.40
N GLY A 247 -6.20 -7.62 -33.71
CA GLY A 247 -7.02 -8.28 -34.72
C GLY A 247 -8.49 -7.85 -34.62
N ARG A 248 -9.33 -8.68 -33.98
CA ARG A 248 -10.76 -8.39 -33.74
C ARG A 248 -11.12 -8.29 -32.26
N ARG A 249 -10.15 -8.52 -31.37
CA ARG A 249 -10.34 -8.51 -29.93
C ARG A 249 -9.89 -7.18 -29.36
N GLN A 250 -10.58 -6.73 -28.32
CA GLN A 250 -10.23 -5.55 -27.56
C GLN A 250 -9.88 -5.96 -26.13
N TYR A 251 -8.74 -5.46 -25.65
CA TYR A 251 -8.24 -5.66 -24.30
C TYR A 251 -8.20 -4.29 -23.60
N GLY A 252 -8.52 -4.24 -22.32
CA GLY A 252 -8.51 -3.02 -21.52
C GLY A 252 -8.92 -3.32 -20.08
N ASP A 253 -9.10 -2.28 -19.28
CA ASP A 253 -9.53 -2.44 -17.89
C ASP A 253 -10.94 -3.07 -17.80
N PRO A 254 -11.12 -4.19 -17.06
CA PRO A 254 -12.41 -4.89 -16.94
C PRO A 254 -13.53 -4.06 -16.31
N TYR A 255 -13.22 -2.97 -15.59
CA TYR A 255 -14.21 -2.07 -14.99
C TYR A 255 -14.86 -1.12 -16.01
N PHE A 256 -14.31 -1.00 -17.23
CA PHE A 256 -14.77 -0.06 -18.26
C PHE A 256 -15.28 -0.76 -19.54
N ASP A 257 -15.89 -1.94 -19.39
CA ASP A 257 -16.61 -2.68 -20.45
C ASP A 257 -15.70 -3.19 -21.59
N ALA A 258 -14.45 -3.51 -21.27
CA ALA A 258 -13.52 -4.21 -22.18
C ALA A 258 -13.92 -5.69 -22.38
N GLU A 259 -13.69 -6.23 -23.59
CA GLU A 259 -14.02 -7.63 -23.92
C GLU A 259 -13.11 -8.63 -23.19
N TYR A 260 -11.86 -8.23 -22.94
CA TYR A 260 -10.83 -9.04 -22.28
C TYR A 260 -9.98 -8.16 -21.36
N ASP A 261 -9.52 -8.73 -20.24
CA ASP A 261 -8.62 -8.07 -19.30
C ASP A 261 -7.21 -7.94 -19.89
N GLU A 262 -6.61 -6.75 -19.77
CA GLU A 262 -5.26 -6.47 -20.23
C GLU A 262 -4.15 -7.03 -19.34
N GLN A 263 -4.47 -7.40 -18.10
CA GLN A 263 -3.55 -8.07 -17.17
C GLN A 263 -3.42 -9.57 -17.46
N ASP A 264 -4.40 -10.16 -18.15
CA ASP A 264 -4.46 -11.60 -18.43
C ASP A 264 -3.65 -12.03 -19.68
N ILE A 265 -2.94 -11.11 -20.34
CA ILE A 265 -2.19 -11.43 -21.59
C ILE A 265 -0.83 -10.73 -21.67
N THR A 266 0.20 -11.51 -21.99
CA THR A 266 1.59 -11.05 -22.10
C THR A 266 1.98 -10.68 -23.54
N LEU A 267 3.05 -9.88 -23.70
CA LEU A 267 3.60 -9.56 -25.03
C LEU A 267 4.07 -10.80 -25.79
N ALA A 268 4.64 -11.77 -25.09
CA ALA A 268 5.04 -13.06 -25.66
C ALA A 268 3.82 -13.75 -26.31
N GLU A 269 2.69 -13.79 -25.60
CA GLU A 269 1.45 -14.37 -26.13
C GLU A 269 0.90 -13.55 -27.28
N VAL A 270 0.83 -12.21 -27.16
CA VAL A 270 0.37 -11.33 -28.23
C VAL A 270 1.16 -11.58 -29.52
N PHE A 271 2.49 -11.54 -29.44
CA PHE A 271 3.35 -11.62 -30.62
C PHE A 271 3.68 -13.05 -31.07
N ALA A 272 3.33 -14.07 -30.28
CA ALA A 272 3.24 -15.44 -30.75
C ALA A 272 2.07 -15.62 -31.74
N HIS A 273 0.95 -14.90 -31.53
CA HIS A 273 -0.26 -15.02 -32.33
C HIS A 273 -0.31 -14.05 -33.53
N THR A 274 0.40 -12.92 -33.49
CA THR A 274 0.42 -11.96 -34.61
C THR A 274 1.76 -11.25 -34.76
N ARG A 275 2.16 -11.01 -36.03
CA ARG A 275 3.27 -10.11 -36.39
C ARG A 275 2.79 -8.79 -36.99
N LYS A 276 1.47 -8.59 -37.06
CA LYS A 276 0.88 -7.33 -37.52
C LYS A 276 0.92 -6.29 -36.39
N PRO A 277 0.90 -4.98 -36.72
CA PRO A 277 0.76 -3.93 -35.72
C PRO A 277 -0.49 -4.15 -34.86
N ILE A 278 -0.37 -3.91 -33.55
CA ILE A 278 -1.51 -3.77 -32.64
C ILE A 278 -1.78 -2.28 -32.43
N THR A 279 -3.03 -1.93 -32.13
CA THR A 279 -3.41 -0.52 -31.89
C THR A 279 -3.66 -0.31 -30.40
N TYR A 280 -3.04 0.70 -29.80
CA TYR A 280 -3.39 1.22 -28.47
C TYR A 280 -4.14 2.54 -28.67
N THR A 281 -5.33 2.66 -28.10
CA THR A 281 -6.13 3.89 -28.15
C THR A 281 -6.20 4.44 -26.73
N TYR A 282 -5.81 5.69 -26.54
CA TYR A 282 -5.89 6.43 -25.30
C TYR A 282 -6.80 7.64 -25.48
N ASP A 283 -7.60 7.94 -24.46
CA ASP A 283 -8.67 8.93 -24.49
C ASP A 283 -9.65 8.67 -25.65
N PHE A 284 -10.80 8.04 -25.37
CA PHE A 284 -11.80 7.77 -26.40
C PHE A 284 -12.52 9.03 -26.91
N GLY A 285 -12.37 10.17 -26.23
CA GLY A 285 -12.81 11.47 -26.70
C GLY A 285 -11.90 12.00 -27.80
N ASP A 286 -10.61 12.15 -27.50
CA ASP A 286 -9.60 12.69 -28.44
C ASP A 286 -9.03 11.65 -29.41
N ASP A 287 -9.25 10.36 -29.15
CA ASP A 287 -8.91 9.21 -29.99
C ASP A 287 -7.41 9.11 -30.33
N TRP A 288 -6.56 9.27 -29.31
CA TRP A 288 -5.11 9.17 -29.46
C TRP A 288 -4.68 7.73 -29.72
N ARG A 289 -4.40 7.42 -30.99
CA ARG A 289 -4.06 6.06 -31.43
C ARG A 289 -2.57 5.86 -31.67
N HIS A 290 -2.03 4.81 -31.10
CA HIS A 290 -0.67 4.33 -31.31
C HIS A 290 -0.65 3.03 -32.10
N ASP A 291 0.23 2.97 -33.10
CA ASP A 291 0.65 1.73 -33.73
C ASP A 291 1.84 1.14 -33.00
N ILE A 292 1.70 -0.08 -32.48
CA ILE A 292 2.75 -0.82 -31.79
C ILE A 292 3.20 -1.99 -32.65
N VAL A 293 4.50 -2.02 -32.96
CA VAL A 293 5.12 -3.03 -33.83
C VAL A 293 6.29 -3.68 -33.11
N LEU A 294 6.28 -5.02 -33.04
CA LEU A 294 7.46 -5.79 -32.64
C LEU A 294 8.50 -5.75 -33.76
N GLU A 295 9.63 -5.08 -33.51
CA GLU A 295 10.73 -4.99 -34.45
C GLU A 295 11.70 -6.17 -34.30
N GLN A 296 12.04 -6.51 -33.05
CA GLN A 296 13.00 -7.55 -32.75
C GLN A 296 12.70 -8.20 -31.40
N VAL A 297 13.04 -9.48 -31.27
CA VAL A 297 13.16 -10.16 -29.98
C VAL A 297 14.64 -10.45 -29.80
N THR A 298 15.21 -10.01 -28.69
CA THR A 298 16.60 -10.28 -28.33
C THR A 298 16.67 -11.15 -27.10
N ASP A 299 17.84 -11.75 -26.89
CA ASP A 299 18.17 -12.26 -25.56
C ASP A 299 18.11 -11.10 -24.55
N ALA A 300 17.75 -11.44 -23.32
CA ALA A 300 17.74 -10.50 -22.21
C ALA A 300 19.10 -9.82 -22.10
N ASP A 301 19.10 -8.49 -22.12
CA ASP A 301 20.28 -7.72 -21.73
C ASP A 301 20.22 -7.54 -20.21
N PRO A 302 21.11 -8.19 -19.44
CA PRO A 302 21.11 -8.10 -17.99
C PRO A 302 21.36 -6.67 -17.47
N ASP A 303 21.86 -5.76 -18.31
CA ASP A 303 22.06 -4.35 -17.97
C ASP A 303 20.81 -3.47 -18.26
N ILE A 304 19.72 -4.06 -18.80
CA ILE A 304 18.45 -3.39 -19.10
C ILE A 304 17.34 -4.09 -18.29
N PRO A 305 17.17 -3.73 -17.01
CA PRO A 305 16.47 -4.63 -16.08
C PRO A 305 14.95 -4.67 -16.28
N TYR A 306 14.34 -3.70 -16.96
CA TYR A 306 12.88 -3.64 -17.14
C TYR A 306 12.47 -3.03 -18.46
N SER A 307 12.37 -1.70 -18.59
CA SER A 307 12.08 -1.04 -19.85
C SER A 307 13.02 0.12 -20.12
N VAL A 308 13.41 0.30 -21.38
CA VAL A 308 14.27 1.42 -21.80
C VAL A 308 13.86 1.93 -23.17
N CYS A 309 13.77 3.25 -23.29
CA CYS A 309 13.68 3.93 -24.57
C CYS A 309 15.07 3.98 -25.21
N VAL A 310 15.28 3.17 -26.25
CA VAL A 310 16.55 3.12 -26.99
C VAL A 310 16.62 4.18 -28.09
N ALA A 311 15.48 4.59 -28.63
CA ALA A 311 15.39 5.64 -29.64
C ALA A 311 13.99 6.25 -29.66
N GLY A 312 13.87 7.46 -30.20
CA GLY A 312 12.59 8.11 -30.42
C GLY A 312 12.76 9.34 -31.29
N ARG A 313 11.64 9.92 -31.70
CA ARG A 313 11.60 11.20 -32.41
C ARG A 313 10.23 11.81 -32.26
N GLY A 314 10.20 13.14 -32.31
CA GLY A 314 8.97 13.92 -32.36
C GLY A 314 8.40 14.16 -30.98
N ASP A 315 7.95 15.38 -30.77
CA ASP A 315 7.36 15.82 -29.53
C ASP A 315 5.98 15.17 -29.39
N ALA A 316 5.57 14.87 -28.16
CA ALA A 316 4.25 14.33 -27.86
C ALA A 316 3.29 15.51 -27.59
N PRO A 317 2.00 15.42 -27.96
CA PRO A 317 1.03 16.43 -27.53
C PRO A 317 0.89 16.35 -26.01
N THR A 318 0.74 17.48 -25.34
CA THR A 318 0.34 17.51 -23.93
C THR A 318 -1.10 17.06 -23.81
N GLU A 319 -1.41 16.32 -22.77
CA GLU A 319 -2.78 15.86 -22.50
C GLU A 319 -3.75 17.04 -22.34
N ASP A 320 -5.01 16.85 -22.75
CA ASP A 320 -6.10 17.84 -22.73
C ASP A 320 -5.83 19.19 -23.43
N THR A 321 -4.72 19.32 -24.15
CA THR A 321 -4.31 20.59 -24.76
C THR A 321 -3.79 20.40 -26.17
N GLN A 322 -4.43 21.07 -27.14
CA GLN A 322 -4.08 20.93 -28.56
C GLN A 322 -2.88 21.80 -28.99
N ASP A 323 -2.45 22.73 -28.13
CA ASP A 323 -1.47 23.78 -28.47
C ASP A 323 -0.12 23.63 -27.73
N ASP A 324 0.04 22.61 -26.89
CA ASP A 324 1.26 22.35 -26.13
C ASP A 324 1.86 20.98 -26.44
N TRP A 325 3.19 20.90 -26.39
CA TRP A 325 3.95 19.74 -26.85
C TRP A 325 5.11 19.43 -25.89
N ILE A 326 5.16 18.19 -25.41
CA ILE A 326 6.27 17.67 -24.63
C ILE A 326 7.44 17.33 -25.56
N THR A 327 8.56 18.02 -25.35
CA THR A 327 9.80 17.77 -26.11
C THR A 327 10.32 16.36 -25.85
N PHE A 328 10.68 15.64 -26.92
CA PHE A 328 11.31 14.33 -26.76
C PHE A 328 12.68 14.43 -26.08
N ASP A 329 12.78 13.88 -24.87
CA ASP A 329 14.03 13.75 -24.11
C ASP A 329 14.23 12.29 -23.65
N ARG A 330 15.11 11.57 -24.35
CA ARG A 330 15.38 10.16 -24.07
C ARG A 330 15.96 9.93 -22.66
N PRO A 331 16.96 10.68 -22.17
CA PRO A 331 17.40 10.60 -20.78
C PRO A 331 16.28 10.78 -19.74
N VAL A 332 15.40 11.77 -19.92
CA VAL A 332 14.28 12.00 -18.99
C VAL A 332 13.29 10.83 -19.03
N ILE A 333 12.89 10.40 -20.22
CA ILE A 333 12.02 9.23 -20.39
C ILE A 333 12.66 8.01 -19.73
N ASN A 334 13.94 7.75 -19.97
CA ASN A 334 14.63 6.61 -19.34
C ASN A 334 14.77 6.75 -17.84
N THR A 335 14.82 7.97 -17.30
CA THR A 335 14.82 8.19 -15.84
C THR A 335 13.46 7.85 -15.24
N ARG A 336 12.36 8.25 -15.91
CA ARG A 336 11.00 7.92 -15.48
C ARG A 336 10.67 6.44 -15.69
N LEU A 337 11.02 5.88 -16.84
CA LEU A 337 10.93 4.44 -17.10
C LEU A 337 11.76 3.66 -16.11
N ALA A 338 12.98 4.13 -15.78
CA ALA A 338 13.80 3.53 -14.74
C ALA A 338 13.18 3.63 -13.35
N GLY A 339 12.17 4.48 -13.11
CA GLY A 339 11.35 4.51 -11.89
C GLY A 339 10.17 3.54 -11.93
N LEU A 340 9.55 3.33 -13.10
CA LEU A 340 8.54 2.27 -13.33
C LEU A 340 9.13 0.87 -13.23
N ALA A 341 10.27 0.69 -13.90
CA ALA A 341 11.14 -0.48 -13.95
C ALA A 341 11.55 -1.01 -12.58
N GLN A 342 11.87 -0.05 -11.74
CA GLN A 342 12.30 -0.23 -10.38
C GLN A 342 11.16 -0.82 -9.52
N HIS A 343 9.92 -0.80 -10.03
CA HIS A 343 8.86 -1.73 -9.67
C HIS A 343 9.07 -3.00 -10.51
N ASP A 344 9.84 -3.92 -9.94
CA ASP A 344 10.09 -5.23 -10.54
C ASP A 344 9.13 -6.21 -9.89
N PRO A 345 8.21 -6.84 -10.64
CA PRO A 345 7.38 -7.88 -10.07
C PRO A 345 8.24 -9.01 -9.48
N HIS A 346 9.48 -9.19 -9.98
CA HIS A 346 10.48 -10.06 -9.37
C HIS A 346 10.95 -9.62 -8.02
N VAL A 347 11.29 -8.34 -7.90
CA VAL A 347 11.68 -7.78 -6.62
C VAL A 347 10.48 -7.85 -5.70
N ASP A 348 9.29 -7.46 -6.12
CA ASP A 348 8.09 -7.46 -5.28
C ASP A 348 7.81 -8.84 -4.72
N GLN A 349 7.93 -9.90 -5.52
CA GLN A 349 7.81 -11.25 -5.00
C GLN A 349 9.05 -11.73 -4.22
N LEU A 350 10.29 -11.38 -4.57
CA LEU A 350 11.46 -11.74 -3.73
C LEU A 350 11.41 -11.04 -2.38
N LEU A 351 10.93 -9.81 -2.38
CA LEU A 351 10.64 -9.02 -1.19
C LEU A 351 9.52 -9.74 -0.44
N SER A 352 8.45 -10.19 -1.10
CA SER A 352 7.38 -10.98 -0.50
C SER A 352 7.87 -12.34 0.07
N ASP A 353 8.78 -13.04 -0.60
CA ASP A 353 9.37 -14.30 -0.14
C ASP A 353 10.28 -14.09 1.08
N ASP A 354 11.10 -13.03 1.05
CA ASP A 354 11.90 -12.63 2.21
C ASP A 354 10.96 -12.23 3.35
N ILE A 355 9.90 -11.45 3.10
CA ILE A 355 8.88 -11.09 4.10
C ILE A 355 8.23 -12.36 4.68
N GLU A 356 7.78 -13.31 3.86
CA GLU A 356 7.24 -14.60 4.33
C GLU A 356 8.25 -15.37 5.18
N THR A 357 9.53 -15.32 4.82
CA THR A 357 10.59 -15.99 5.58
C THR A 357 10.84 -15.30 6.92
N ILE A 358 10.90 -13.95 6.94
CA ILE A 358 10.99 -13.16 8.19
C ILE A 358 9.82 -13.52 9.08
N LEU A 359 8.62 -13.56 8.50
CA LEU A 359 7.40 -13.82 9.22
C LEU A 359 7.13 -15.32 9.44
N THR A 360 8.05 -16.21 9.06
CA THR A 360 7.88 -17.65 9.24
C THR A 360 7.82 -17.97 10.72
N ASP A 361 6.70 -18.55 11.13
CA ASP A 361 6.35 -18.81 12.52
C ASP A 361 6.27 -17.58 13.43
N ALA A 362 6.30 -16.37 12.85
CA ALA A 362 5.92 -15.15 13.53
C ALA A 362 4.42 -14.94 13.31
N TYR A 363 3.65 -14.89 14.40
CA TYR A 363 2.20 -14.77 14.30
C TYR A 363 1.72 -13.49 14.96
N GLY A 364 1.32 -12.52 14.14
CA GLY A 364 0.75 -11.25 14.57
C GLY A 364 1.77 -10.14 14.81
N ASP A 365 1.29 -8.90 14.74
CA ASP A 365 2.11 -7.70 14.49
C ASP A 365 3.35 -7.54 15.41
N ALA A 366 3.33 -8.04 16.66
CA ALA A 366 4.47 -7.94 17.58
C ALA A 366 5.52 -9.04 17.40
N GLU A 367 5.10 -10.28 17.14
CA GLU A 367 6.04 -11.34 16.77
C GLU A 367 6.58 -11.07 15.37
N GLU A 368 5.76 -10.52 14.47
CA GLU A 368 6.14 -10.10 13.12
C GLU A 368 7.09 -8.90 13.15
N LEU A 369 6.80 -7.85 13.94
CA LEU A 369 7.70 -6.70 14.11
C LEU A 369 8.96 -7.06 14.89
N THR A 370 8.88 -7.99 15.85
CA THR A 370 10.05 -8.59 16.52
C THR A 370 10.83 -9.48 15.57
N ALA A 371 10.19 -10.19 14.65
CA ALA A 371 10.86 -11.00 13.65
C ALA A 371 11.57 -10.11 12.62
N PHE A 372 10.90 -9.05 12.14
CA PHE A 372 11.52 -7.99 11.35
C PHE A 372 12.69 -7.36 12.11
N LEU A 373 12.51 -6.97 13.37
CA LEU A 373 13.57 -6.41 14.19
C LEU A 373 14.71 -7.41 14.36
N THR A 374 14.43 -8.68 14.64
CA THR A 374 15.44 -9.72 14.86
C THR A 374 16.24 -9.96 13.59
N VAL A 375 15.58 -10.07 12.44
CA VAL A 375 16.25 -10.19 11.14
C VAL A 375 17.01 -8.91 10.81
N LEU A 376 16.43 -7.73 10.99
CA LEU A 376 17.10 -6.45 10.75
C LEU A 376 18.32 -6.26 11.67
N GLU A 377 18.26 -6.66 12.93
CA GLU A 377 19.38 -6.58 13.88
C GLU A 377 20.46 -7.64 13.61
N GLU A 378 20.08 -8.80 13.08
CA GLU A 378 21.03 -9.88 12.75
C GLU A 378 21.60 -9.80 11.32
N GLU A 379 20.98 -9.05 10.41
CA GLU A 379 21.40 -8.91 9.01
C GLU A 379 21.95 -7.52 8.70
N ILE A 380 21.63 -6.49 9.49
CA ILE A 380 22.23 -5.15 9.39
C ILE A 380 23.36 -4.99 10.41
N ASP A 381 24.58 -4.81 9.92
CA ASP A 381 25.77 -4.57 10.73
C ASP A 381 25.83 -3.09 11.23
N PHE A 382 25.04 -2.74 12.23
CA PHE A 382 25.08 -1.42 12.87
C PHE A 382 26.47 -1.08 13.48
N PRO A 383 26.91 0.20 13.47
CA PRO A 383 26.21 1.38 12.98
C PRO A 383 26.36 1.61 11.47
N VAL A 384 25.30 2.05 10.80
CA VAL A 384 25.26 2.28 9.35
C VAL A 384 24.90 3.73 9.00
N PRO A 385 25.42 4.29 7.90
CA PRO A 385 25.04 5.62 7.44
C PRO A 385 23.65 5.62 6.81
N ALA A 386 22.87 6.67 7.08
CA ALA A 386 21.55 6.89 6.46
C ALA A 386 21.31 8.39 6.26
N MET A 387 20.25 8.73 5.55
CA MET A 387 19.75 10.09 5.41
C MET A 387 18.36 10.20 6.06
N LEU A 388 18.09 11.33 6.70
CA LEU A 388 16.76 11.71 7.18
C LEU A 388 16.42 13.06 6.57
N LEU A 389 15.43 13.11 5.67
CA LEU A 389 15.02 14.33 4.97
C LEU A 389 16.21 15.09 4.35
N GLY A 390 17.10 14.37 3.65
CA GLY A 390 18.29 14.93 3.02
C GLY A 390 19.43 15.31 3.97
N ASN A 391 19.33 15.01 5.27
CA ASN A 391 20.41 15.24 6.24
C ASN A 391 21.10 13.93 6.64
N PRO A 392 22.44 13.86 6.61
CA PRO A 392 23.17 12.65 6.95
C PRO A 392 23.10 12.37 8.45
N ILE A 393 22.75 11.14 8.78
CA ILE A 393 22.74 10.62 10.14
C ILE A 393 23.47 9.27 10.19
N VAL A 394 23.84 8.85 11.40
CA VAL A 394 24.35 7.51 11.64
C VAL A 394 23.34 6.76 12.49
N VAL A 395 22.79 5.70 11.92
CA VAL A 395 21.92 4.76 12.62
C VAL A 395 22.81 3.85 13.44
N THR A 396 22.62 3.88 14.75
CA THR A 396 23.49 3.15 15.69
C THR A 396 22.86 1.88 16.24
N GLY A 397 21.63 1.61 15.82
CA GLY A 397 20.82 0.51 16.28
C GLY A 397 19.36 0.85 16.06
N MET A 398 18.57 -0.21 16.09
CA MET A 398 17.14 -0.16 15.92
C MET A 398 16.49 -0.62 17.20
N THR A 399 15.24 -0.23 17.36
CA THR A 399 14.37 -0.77 18.38
C THR A 399 13.01 -0.87 17.74
N ALA A 400 12.30 -1.96 17.97
CA ALA A 400 10.86 -1.90 17.84
C ALA A 400 10.39 -0.81 18.82
N ASP A 401 9.67 0.17 18.30
CA ASP A 401 8.84 0.97 19.17
C ASP A 401 7.50 0.29 19.19
N ASP A 402 7.37 -0.63 20.14
CA ASP A 402 6.13 -1.26 20.55
C ASP A 402 4.97 -0.25 20.56
N ALA A 403 5.26 0.97 21.05
CA ALA A 403 4.31 2.07 21.18
C ALA A 403 4.05 2.80 19.89
N THR A 404 5.00 2.82 18.94
CA THR A 404 4.77 3.30 17.58
C THR A 404 4.47 2.25 16.52
N GLY A 405 4.45 0.95 16.85
CA GLY A 405 4.22 -0.16 15.89
C GLY A 405 5.14 -0.06 14.66
N GLU A 406 6.24 0.66 14.86
CA GLU A 406 7.18 1.07 13.83
C GLU A 406 8.55 0.88 14.43
N LEU A 407 9.47 0.34 13.63
CA LEU A 407 10.87 0.31 14.02
C LEU A 407 11.36 1.73 14.09
N ARG A 408 12.03 2.07 15.18
CA ARG A 408 12.68 3.36 15.37
C ARG A 408 14.17 3.18 15.38
N VAL A 409 14.83 4.18 14.87
CA VAL A 409 16.28 4.22 14.75
C VAL A 409 16.85 5.21 15.74
N CYS A 410 17.84 4.71 16.49
CA CYS A 410 18.64 5.54 17.35
C CYS A 410 19.72 6.22 16.50
N SER A 411 19.55 7.53 16.27
CA SER A 411 20.58 8.35 15.61
C SER A 411 21.44 9.09 16.64
N LYS A 412 22.72 9.27 16.32
CA LYS A 412 23.57 10.28 16.98
C LYS A 412 24.08 11.25 15.92
N PRO A 413 23.81 12.56 16.08
CA PRO A 413 24.95 13.49 16.02
C PRO A 413 25.01 14.49 17.19
N GLN A 414 26.19 14.51 17.81
CA GLN A 414 26.88 15.51 18.65
C GLN A 414 26.15 16.31 19.75
N GLN A 415 24.86 16.65 19.71
CA GLN A 415 24.28 17.55 20.73
C GLN A 415 22.87 17.22 21.27
N HIS A 416 21.99 16.48 20.57
CA HIS A 416 20.73 15.98 21.15
C HIS A 416 20.33 14.59 20.62
N ARG A 417 19.74 13.76 21.49
CA ARG A 417 19.32 12.38 21.22
C ARG A 417 17.86 12.39 20.74
N GLY A 418 17.61 11.91 19.52
CA GLY A 418 16.27 11.81 18.95
C GLY A 418 16.07 10.48 18.23
N THR A 419 14.89 9.90 18.37
CA THR A 419 14.45 8.69 17.69
C THR A 419 13.50 9.05 16.55
N VAL A 420 13.83 8.60 15.35
CA VAL A 420 13.00 8.80 14.16
C VAL A 420 12.51 7.45 13.68
N ALA A 421 11.41 7.42 12.93
CA ALA A 421 10.94 6.16 12.38
C ALA A 421 11.96 5.66 11.37
N PHE A 422 12.25 4.37 11.41
CA PHE A 422 13.10 3.71 10.43
C PHE A 422 12.52 3.91 9.04
N ALA A 423 11.20 3.84 8.92
CA ALA A 423 10.45 4.05 7.69
C ALA A 423 10.53 5.49 7.09
N ASP A 424 11.10 6.45 7.82
CA ASP A 424 11.32 7.82 7.33
C ASP A 424 12.79 8.03 6.89
N LEU A 425 13.61 6.97 6.90
CA LEU A 425 15.00 7.02 6.50
C LEU A 425 15.21 6.65 5.04
N GLU A 426 16.31 7.17 4.49
CA GLU A 426 16.81 6.78 3.18
C GLU A 426 18.20 6.15 3.34
N PHE A 427 18.39 4.96 2.74
CA PHE A 427 19.64 4.21 2.78
C PHE A 427 20.29 4.17 1.37
N PRO A 428 21.61 4.02 1.27
CA PRO A 428 22.28 3.92 -0.03
C PRO A 428 21.73 2.76 -0.87
N VAL A 429 21.40 3.01 -2.14
CA VAL A 429 20.79 2.02 -3.04
C VAL A 429 21.70 0.82 -3.26
N GLY A 430 21.11 -0.39 -3.29
CA GLY A 430 21.82 -1.65 -3.54
C GLY A 430 22.54 -2.24 -2.33
N THR A 431 22.28 -1.73 -1.13
CA THR A 431 22.78 -2.31 0.13
C THR A 431 21.71 -3.14 0.85
N VAL A 432 22.14 -4.03 1.76
CA VAL A 432 21.25 -4.92 2.53
C VAL A 432 20.25 -4.12 3.36
N GLU A 433 20.69 -2.99 3.92
CA GLU A 433 19.85 -2.09 4.71
C GLU A 433 18.76 -1.45 3.86
N ALA A 434 19.08 -1.04 2.62
CA ALA A 434 18.08 -0.48 1.71
C ALA A 434 17.05 -1.54 1.25
N TRP A 435 17.48 -2.79 1.04
CA TRP A 435 16.60 -3.90 0.69
C TRP A 435 15.65 -4.29 1.82
N LEU A 436 16.18 -4.47 3.03
CA LEU A 436 15.38 -4.80 4.19
C LEU A 436 14.53 -3.61 4.66
N HIS A 437 14.99 -2.37 4.44
CA HIS A 437 14.15 -1.19 4.62
C HIS A 437 13.01 -1.15 3.60
N ALA A 438 13.23 -1.53 2.35
CA ALA A 438 12.16 -1.65 1.38
C ALA A 438 11.21 -2.81 1.69
N ALA A 439 11.70 -3.98 2.12
CA ALA A 439 10.87 -5.09 2.59
C ALA A 439 10.04 -4.67 3.80
N TYR A 440 10.64 -3.91 4.71
CA TYR A 440 9.95 -3.32 5.83
C TYR A 440 8.90 -2.31 5.35
N LEU A 441 9.25 -1.37 4.46
CA LEU A 441 8.31 -0.42 3.86
C LEU A 441 7.26 -1.10 2.98
N THR A 442 7.42 -2.31 2.45
CA THR A 442 6.40 -3.05 1.69
C THR A 442 5.61 -4.03 2.56
N TYR A 443 6.07 -4.30 3.78
CA TYR A 443 5.31 -4.94 4.87
C TYR A 443 4.37 -3.94 5.58
N LEU A 444 4.58 -2.65 5.30
CA LEU A 444 4.12 -1.57 6.14
C LEU A 444 2.81 -0.88 5.69
N GLY A 445 2.54 -0.42 4.48
CA GLY A 445 3.34 -0.38 3.30
C GLY A 445 3.36 1.02 2.82
N ARG A 446 4.49 1.43 2.35
CA ARG A 446 4.84 2.80 2.10
C ARG A 446 5.35 2.79 0.65
N PRO A 447 5.21 3.89 -0.11
CA PRO A 447 5.65 3.99 -1.48
C PRO A 447 7.15 3.79 -1.38
N THR A 448 7.58 2.65 -1.88
CA THR A 448 8.93 2.16 -1.68
C THR A 448 9.78 2.80 -2.77
N PRO A 449 10.79 3.64 -2.44
CA PRO A 449 11.76 4.04 -3.44
C PRO A 449 12.46 2.77 -3.91
N THR A 450 12.61 2.64 -5.21
CA THR A 450 12.29 1.35 -5.76
C THR A 450 13.45 0.35 -5.58
N PRO A 451 13.19 -0.77 -4.88
CA PRO A 451 14.23 -1.57 -4.28
C PRO A 451 15.12 -2.29 -5.31
N THR A 452 16.44 -2.24 -5.08
CA THR A 452 17.41 -3.01 -5.88
C THR A 452 18.00 -4.11 -5.01
N ARG A 453 17.85 -5.38 -5.42
CA ARG A 453 18.40 -6.52 -4.66
C ARG A 453 19.93 -6.44 -4.59
N PRO A 454 20.54 -6.41 -3.40
CA PRO A 454 21.98 -6.38 -3.26
C PRO A 454 22.61 -7.66 -3.79
N ALA A 455 23.71 -7.57 -4.54
CA ALA A 455 24.39 -8.73 -5.10
C ALA A 455 24.93 -9.70 -4.02
N THR A 456 25.10 -9.22 -2.78
CA THR A 456 25.54 -9.98 -1.61
C THR A 456 24.38 -10.60 -0.82
N TRP A 457 23.13 -10.28 -1.14
CA TRP A 457 21.96 -10.75 -0.40
C TRP A 457 21.49 -12.12 -0.90
N THR A 458 21.82 -13.16 -0.15
CA THR A 458 21.50 -14.57 -0.50
C THR A 458 20.11 -15.01 -0.05
N GLY A 459 19.29 -14.08 0.45
CA GLY A 459 17.97 -14.37 1.04
C GLY A 459 18.08 -15.00 2.43
N LEU A 460 16.93 -15.22 3.07
CA LEU A 460 16.83 -15.62 4.48
C LEU A 460 16.87 -17.13 4.73
N SER A 461 17.51 -17.89 3.83
CA SER A 461 17.59 -19.37 3.89
C SER A 461 18.04 -19.97 5.23
N ARG A 462 18.78 -19.23 6.08
CA ARG A 462 19.19 -19.67 7.43
C ARG A 462 18.04 -19.73 8.44
N TRP A 463 16.93 -19.09 8.12
CA TRP A 463 15.73 -18.99 8.95
C TRP A 463 14.65 -20.03 8.57
N VAL A 464 14.77 -20.68 7.40
CA VAL A 464 13.85 -21.75 6.98
C VAL A 464 14.30 -23.09 7.55
N THR A 465 13.47 -23.77 8.35
CA THR A 465 13.78 -25.11 8.88
C THR A 465 13.46 -26.22 7.84
N PRO A 466 14.28 -27.29 7.73
CA PRO A 466 14.27 -28.23 6.59
C PRO A 466 13.11 -29.22 6.53
#